data_AF-A0A1Y2QFY5-F1
#
_entry.id   AF-A0A1Y2QFY5-F1
#
_cell.length_a   1.000
_cell.length_b   1.000
_cell.length_c   1.000
_cell.angle_alpha   90.00
_cell.angle_beta   90.00
_cell.angle_gamma   90.00
#
_symmetry.space_group_name_H-M   'P 1'
#
loop_
_entity.id
_entity.type
_entity.pdbx_description
1 polymer ?
#
loop_
_entity_poly.entity_id
_entity_poly.type
_entity_poly.pdbx_seq_one_letter_code
_entity_poly.pdbx_strand_id
1 'polypeptide(L)'
;MSRIQTLTKVVELAEQRRDEALSEHARRVRDLQMAQEQMDQLQGYVLEAQARWAQRGSQGVDVTLLLHHRQFMQKIHHAIEFQTGVIADKQARIDQALADLQTAERELAGLRRFTEKQIEVLQKQVQRQEQKASDEMALNVYLRQQVALAQAAGARP
;
A
#
# COMPACT_ATOMS: atom_id res chain seq x y z
N MET A 1 -10.31 -27.21 -5.09
CA MET A 1 -10.19 -25.83 -5.60
C MET A 1 -9.31 -25.86 -6.83
N SER A 2 -9.70 -25.18 -7.91
CA SER A 2 -8.85 -25.05 -9.11
C SER A 2 -7.61 -24.22 -8.79
N ARG A 3 -6.46 -24.56 -9.38
CA ARG A 3 -5.18 -23.83 -9.23
C ARG A 3 -5.33 -22.32 -9.48
N ILE A 4 -6.22 -21.93 -10.39
CA ILE A 4 -6.55 -20.53 -10.67
C ILE A 4 -7.20 -19.86 -9.45
N GLN A 5 -8.17 -20.52 -8.81
CA GLN A 5 -8.86 -19.98 -7.62
C GLN A 5 -7.89 -19.75 -6.46
N THR A 6 -6.89 -20.62 -6.30
CA THR A 6 -5.84 -20.41 -5.30
C THR A 6 -4.98 -19.18 -5.62
N LEU A 7 -4.59 -18.99 -6.89
CA LEU A 7 -3.80 -17.82 -7.30
C LEU A 7 -4.58 -16.52 -7.14
N THR A 8 -5.86 -16.50 -7.51
CA THR A 8 -6.74 -15.34 -7.30
C THR A 8 -6.82 -14.97 -5.82
N LYS A 9 -7.02 -15.93 -4.92
CA LYS A 9 -7.04 -15.67 -3.47
C LYS A 9 -5.71 -15.14 -2.93
N VAL A 10 -4.59 -15.60 -3.47
CA VAL A 10 -3.27 -15.09 -3.07
C VAL A 10 -3.09 -13.63 -3.51
N VAL A 11 -3.58 -13.27 -4.69
CA VAL A 11 -3.60 -11.87 -5.15
C VAL A 11 -4.50 -11.02 -4.26
N GLU A 12 -5.71 -11.47 -3.93
CA GLU A 12 -6.63 -10.77 -3.01
C GLU A 12 -5.98 -10.52 -1.64
N LEU A 13 -5.29 -11.52 -1.07
CA LEU A 13 -4.58 -11.36 0.19
C LEU A 13 -3.42 -10.36 0.08
N ALA A 14 -2.70 -10.35 -1.05
CA ALA A 14 -1.65 -9.36 -1.30
C ALA A 14 -2.20 -7.94 -1.47
N GLU A 15 -3.38 -7.79 -2.07
CA GLU A 15 -4.10 -6.51 -2.16
C GLU A 15 -4.46 -5.98 -0.78
N GLN A 16 -5.03 -6.84 0.07
CA GLN A 16 -5.36 -6.51 1.46
C GLN A 16 -4.12 -6.04 2.24
N ARG A 17 -2.99 -6.74 2.12
CA ARG A 17 -1.73 -6.34 2.78
C ARG A 17 -1.24 -4.97 2.31
N ARG A 18 -1.33 -4.69 1.02
CA ARG A 18 -0.95 -3.39 0.45
C ARG A 18 -1.87 -2.27 0.95
N ASP A 19 -3.17 -2.55 1.06
CA ASP A 19 -4.15 -1.58 1.58
C ASP A 19 -3.96 -1.31 3.08
N GLU A 20 -3.62 -2.34 3.86
CA GLU A 20 -3.23 -2.20 5.27
C GLU A 20 -1.97 -1.34 5.42
N ALA A 21 -0.92 -1.61 4.63
CA ALA A 21 0.30 -0.81 4.63
C ALA A 21 0.04 0.66 4.24
N LEU A 22 -0.84 0.89 3.27
CA LEU A 22 -1.23 2.24 2.84
C LEU A 22 -1.98 2.98 3.96
N SER A 23 -2.91 2.30 4.63
CA SER A 23 -3.65 2.85 5.77
C SER A 23 -2.72 3.22 6.93
N GLU A 24 -1.75 2.36 7.23
CA GLU A 24 -0.77 2.60 8.29
C GLU A 24 0.16 3.77 7.95
N HIS A 25 0.66 3.84 6.71
CA HIS A 25 1.43 5.01 6.24
C HIS A 25 0.61 6.30 6.38
N ALA A 26 -0.65 6.32 5.93
CA ALA A 26 -1.52 7.49 6.05
C ALA A 26 -1.78 7.89 7.51
N ARG A 27 -1.93 6.91 8.41
CA ARG A 27 -2.04 7.15 9.86
C ARG A 27 -0.79 7.81 10.41
N ARG A 28 0.40 7.32 10.05
CA ARG A 28 1.68 7.89 10.50
C ARG A 28 1.87 9.34 10.03
N VAL A 29 1.47 9.65 8.80
CA VAL A 29 1.48 11.03 8.28
C VAL A 29 0.58 11.94 9.12
N ARG A 30 -0.63 11.50 9.49
CA ARG A 30 -1.50 12.27 10.40
C ARG A 30 -0.90 12.45 11.78
N ASP A 31 -0.28 11.40 12.33
CA ASP A 31 0.39 11.47 13.64
C ASP A 31 1.54 12.49 13.65
N LEU A 32 2.27 12.63 12.53
CA LEU A 32 3.30 13.67 12.36
C LEU A 32 2.68 15.07 12.28
N GLN A 33 1.61 15.25 11.52
CA GLN A 33 0.91 16.54 11.43
C GLN A 33 0.48 17.03 12.82
N MET A 34 -0.13 16.16 13.63
CA MET A 34 -0.51 16.50 15.00
C MET A 34 0.70 16.89 15.88
N ALA A 35 1.85 16.23 15.70
CA ALA A 35 3.06 16.58 16.43
C ALA A 35 3.64 17.93 15.99
N GLN A 36 3.54 18.26 14.71
CA GLN A 36 3.95 19.57 14.19
C GLN A 36 3.02 20.68 14.72
N GLU A 37 1.71 20.45 14.74
CA GLU A 37 0.74 21.39 15.34
C GLU A 37 1.05 21.67 16.81
N GLN A 38 1.43 20.64 17.59
CA GLN A 38 1.87 20.81 18.98
C GLN A 38 3.15 21.64 19.11
N MET A 39 4.11 21.46 18.19
CA MET A 39 5.32 22.28 18.14
C MET A 39 4.98 23.74 17.86
N ASP A 40 4.09 23.99 16.89
CA ASP A 40 3.67 25.35 16.53
C ASP A 40 2.96 26.04 17.71
N GLN A 41 2.12 25.30 18.45
CA GLN A 41 1.50 25.78 19.69
C GLN A 41 2.52 26.13 20.77
N LEU A 42 3.53 25.27 20.98
CA LEU A 42 4.61 25.53 21.93
C LEU A 42 5.34 26.82 21.55
N GLN A 43 5.75 26.97 20.28
CA GLN A 43 6.45 28.16 19.79
C GLN A 43 5.60 29.44 19.93
N GLY A 44 4.30 29.37 19.61
CA GLY A 44 3.38 30.49 19.83
C GLY A 44 3.33 30.91 21.30
N TYR A 45 3.22 29.94 22.21
CA TYR A 45 3.20 30.21 23.64
C TYR A 45 4.51 30.83 24.15
N VAL A 46 5.67 30.46 23.58
CA VAL A 46 6.96 31.10 23.87
C VAL A 46 6.94 32.58 23.49
N LEU A 47 6.50 32.90 22.27
CA LEU A 47 6.47 34.28 21.77
C LEU A 47 5.57 35.15 22.64
N GLU A 48 4.38 34.66 22.99
CA GLU A 48 3.48 35.36 23.91
C GLU A 48 4.10 35.56 25.29
N ALA A 49 4.74 34.54 25.85
CA ALA A 49 5.36 34.63 27.16
C ALA A 49 6.50 35.65 27.18
N GLN A 50 7.31 35.72 26.11
CA GLN A 50 8.36 36.71 25.94
C GLN A 50 7.80 38.12 25.78
N ALA A 51 6.74 38.32 25.01
CA ALA A 51 6.08 39.62 24.87
C ALA A 51 5.52 40.13 26.20
N ARG A 52 4.82 39.27 26.95
CA ARG A 52 4.31 39.59 28.30
C ARG A 52 5.45 39.93 29.26
N TRP A 53 6.57 39.22 29.16
CA TRP A 53 7.77 39.50 29.96
C TRP A 53 8.36 40.87 29.64
N ALA A 54 8.58 41.18 28.36
CA ALA A 54 9.14 42.46 27.93
C ALA A 54 8.30 43.65 28.41
N GLN A 55 6.97 43.53 28.35
CA GLN A 55 6.04 44.54 28.88
C GLN A 55 6.21 44.74 30.39
N ARG A 56 6.25 43.67 31.19
CA ARG A 56 6.43 43.77 32.66
C ARG A 56 7.82 44.26 33.05
N GLY A 57 8.84 43.90 32.26
CA GLY A 57 10.23 44.33 32.44
C GLY A 57 10.41 45.85 32.48
N SER A 58 9.57 46.58 31.74
CA SER A 58 9.62 48.04 31.65
C SER A 58 9.21 48.79 32.92
N GLN A 59 8.54 48.13 33.88
CA GLN A 59 7.98 48.77 35.09
C GLN A 59 8.77 48.44 36.37
N GLY A 60 9.91 47.77 36.26
CA GLY A 60 10.69 47.25 37.38
C GLY A 60 10.27 45.82 37.73
N VAL A 61 11.26 44.96 38.03
CA VAL A 61 11.06 43.50 38.17
C VAL A 61 11.62 43.02 39.50
N ASP A 62 10.81 42.29 40.26
CA ASP A 62 11.27 41.59 41.48
C ASP A 62 12.16 40.38 41.14
N VAL A 63 13.09 40.04 42.04
CA VAL A 63 14.02 38.89 41.93
C VAL A 63 13.23 37.58 41.82
N THR A 64 12.13 37.44 42.56
CA THR A 64 11.26 36.26 42.50
C THR A 64 10.67 36.07 41.10
N LEU A 65 10.26 37.17 40.47
CA LEU A 65 9.67 37.17 39.12
C LEU A 65 10.72 36.81 38.05
N LEU A 66 11.97 37.26 38.21
CA LEU A 66 13.11 36.86 37.37
C LEU A 66 13.42 35.36 37.46
N LEU A 67 13.41 34.79 38.66
CA LEU A 67 13.66 33.36 38.87
C LEU A 67 12.58 32.50 38.22
N HIS A 68 11.30 32.85 38.41
CA HIS A 68 10.18 32.14 37.76
C HIS A 68 10.28 32.20 36.24
N HIS A 69 10.64 33.35 35.67
CA HIS A 69 10.81 33.49 34.23
C HIS A 69 11.91 32.56 33.68
N ARG A 70 13.08 32.50 34.34
CA ARG A 70 14.16 31.60 33.94
C ARG A 70 13.75 30.13 34.02
N GLN A 71 13.13 29.71 35.11
CA GLN A 71 12.65 28.33 35.28
C GLN A 71 11.61 27.96 34.21
N PHE A 72 10.69 28.88 33.91
CA PHE A 72 9.72 28.70 32.85
C PHE A 72 10.40 28.54 31.47
N MET A 73 11.36 29.40 31.14
CA MET A 73 12.10 29.31 29.88
C MET A 73 12.91 28.01 29.76
N GLN A 74 13.49 27.51 30.85
CA GLN A 74 14.15 26.21 30.87
C GLN A 74 13.17 25.06 30.56
N LYS A 75 11.96 25.06 31.14
CA LYS A 75 10.94 24.05 30.86
C LYS A 75 10.50 24.07 29.41
N ILE A 76 10.29 25.26 28.85
CA ILE A 76 9.95 25.46 27.45
C ILE A 76 11.05 24.92 26.52
N HIS A 77 12.31 25.26 26.80
CA HIS A 77 13.44 24.77 26.01
C HIS A 77 13.46 23.24 25.98
N HIS A 78 13.33 22.63 27.16
CA HIS A 78 13.26 21.18 27.27
C HIS A 78 12.06 20.57 26.52
N ALA A 79 10.89 21.21 26.59
CA ALA A 79 9.71 20.75 25.85
C ALA A 79 9.90 20.84 24.33
N ILE A 80 10.55 21.89 23.82
CA ILE A 80 10.87 22.04 22.40
C ILE A 80 11.88 20.98 21.97
N GLU A 81 12.95 20.75 22.74
CA GLU A 81 13.93 19.69 22.46
C GLU A 81 13.25 18.31 22.40
N PHE A 82 12.41 18.02 23.39
CA PHE A 82 11.63 16.78 23.44
C PHE A 82 10.73 16.64 22.21
N GLN A 83 9.94 17.68 21.89
CA GLN A 83 9.02 17.65 20.76
C GLN A 83 9.76 17.53 19.41
N THR A 84 10.94 18.14 19.29
CA THR A 84 11.81 17.98 18.12
C THR A 84 12.23 16.52 17.94
N GLY A 85 12.60 15.84 19.03
CA GLY A 85 12.90 14.41 19.03
C GLY A 85 11.68 13.55 18.63
N VAL A 86 10.50 13.89 19.14
CA VAL A 86 9.24 13.21 18.77
C VAL A 86 8.94 13.36 17.27
N ILE A 87 9.09 14.55 16.71
CA ILE A 87 8.89 14.81 15.27
C ILE A 87 9.88 13.99 14.44
N ALA A 88 11.16 13.95 14.83
CA ALA A 88 12.17 13.17 14.14
C ALA A 88 11.87 11.65 14.16
N ASP A 89 11.47 11.09 15.31
CA ASP A 89 11.06 9.68 15.41
C ASP A 89 9.83 9.39 14.54
N LYS A 90 8.83 10.28 14.52
CA LYS A 90 7.65 10.13 13.66
C LYS A 90 8.01 10.16 12.17
N GLN A 91 8.92 11.05 11.76
CA GLN A 91 9.39 11.09 10.38
C GLN A 91 10.09 9.78 9.99
N ALA A 92 10.99 9.26 10.83
CA ALA A 92 11.65 7.99 10.57
C ALA A 92 10.65 6.81 10.46
N ARG A 93 9.56 6.83 11.25
CA ARG A 93 8.49 5.83 11.16
C ARG A 93 7.65 5.96 9.89
N ILE A 94 7.46 7.17 9.36
CA ILE A 94 6.82 7.38 8.05
C ILE A 94 7.70 6.78 6.97
N ASP A 95 9.00 7.04 7.00
CA ASP A 95 9.94 6.53 6.00
C ASP A 95 9.94 4.98 5.99
N GLN A 96 9.91 4.35 7.17
CA GLN A 96 9.76 2.89 7.29
C GLN A 96 8.41 2.40 6.72
N ALA A 97 7.29 3.03 7.11
CA ALA A 97 5.97 2.64 6.62
C ALA A 97 5.84 2.80 5.09
N LEU A 98 6.51 3.81 4.52
CA LEU A 98 6.59 4.00 3.07
C LEU A 98 7.39 2.88 2.40
N ALA A 99 8.51 2.47 2.98
CA ALA A 99 9.30 1.34 2.48
C ALA A 99 8.51 0.02 2.51
N ASP A 100 7.73 -0.20 3.58
CA ASP A 100 6.86 -1.37 3.72
C ASP A 100 5.74 -1.36 2.66
N LEU A 101 5.10 -0.20 2.44
CA LEU A 101 4.10 0.00 1.38
C LEU A 101 4.68 -0.32 0.00
N GLN A 102 5.85 0.23 -0.34
CA GLN A 102 6.51 -0.03 -1.62
C GLN A 102 6.84 -1.51 -1.80
N THR A 103 7.19 -2.21 -0.73
CA THR A 103 7.46 -3.65 -0.77
C THR A 103 6.17 -4.42 -1.07
N ALA A 104 5.08 -4.12 -0.38
CA ALA A 104 3.78 -4.73 -0.63
C ALA A 104 3.25 -4.48 -2.05
N GLU A 105 3.46 -3.26 -2.59
CA GLU A 105 3.11 -2.93 -3.98
C GLU A 105 3.90 -3.75 -5.00
N ARG A 106 5.21 -3.93 -4.78
CA ARG A 106 6.08 -4.75 -5.65
C ARG A 106 5.65 -6.22 -5.61
N GLU A 107 5.38 -6.76 -4.43
CA GLU A 107 4.90 -8.14 -4.26
C GLU A 107 3.57 -8.35 -4.99
N LEU A 108 2.61 -7.43 -4.83
CA LEU A 108 1.32 -7.48 -5.50
C LEU A 108 1.48 -7.44 -7.03
N ALA A 109 2.30 -6.53 -7.55
CA ALA A 109 2.56 -6.43 -8.98
C ALA A 109 3.17 -7.73 -9.54
N GLY A 110 4.12 -8.32 -8.80
CA GLY A 110 4.73 -9.60 -9.14
C GLY A 110 3.71 -10.75 -9.18
N LEU A 111 2.86 -10.85 -8.15
CA LEU A 111 1.83 -11.88 -8.05
C LEU A 111 0.76 -11.76 -9.13
N ARG A 112 0.32 -10.54 -9.45
CA ARG A 112 -0.62 -10.29 -10.55
C ARG A 112 -0.06 -10.76 -11.88
N ARG A 113 1.17 -10.35 -12.22
CA ARG A 113 1.85 -10.76 -13.46
C ARG A 113 2.06 -12.28 -13.53
N PHE A 114 2.43 -12.91 -12.41
CA PHE A 114 2.57 -14.36 -12.35
C PHE A 114 1.23 -15.06 -12.60
N THR A 115 0.16 -14.58 -11.96
CA THR A 115 -1.18 -15.16 -12.07
C THR A 115 -1.74 -15.03 -13.48
N GLU A 116 -1.60 -13.87 -14.10
CA GLU A 116 -1.97 -13.62 -15.50
C GLU A 116 -1.27 -14.61 -16.44
N LYS A 117 0.06 -14.78 -16.30
CA LYS A 117 0.82 -15.74 -17.09
C LYS A 117 0.34 -17.18 -16.89
N GLN A 118 -0.04 -17.58 -15.68
CA GLN A 118 -0.58 -18.92 -15.43
C GLN A 118 -1.95 -19.13 -16.08
N ILE A 119 -2.81 -18.11 -16.05
CA ILE A 119 -4.13 -18.14 -16.70
C ILE A 119 -3.95 -18.28 -18.21
N GLU A 120 -3.07 -17.51 -18.83
CA GLU A 120 -2.77 -17.62 -20.27
C GLU A 120 -2.28 -19.02 -20.67
N VAL A 121 -1.40 -19.63 -19.87
CA VAL A 121 -0.89 -20.98 -20.13
C VAL A 121 -2.03 -21.99 -20.10
N LEU A 122 -2.92 -21.90 -19.12
CA LEU A 122 -4.07 -22.79 -19.00
C LEU A 122 -5.06 -22.59 -20.16
N GLN A 123 -5.34 -21.35 -20.55
CA GLN A 123 -6.19 -21.05 -21.70
C GLN A 123 -5.64 -21.63 -22.99
N LYS A 124 -4.32 -21.50 -23.23
CA LYS A 124 -3.66 -22.11 -24.40
C LYS A 124 -3.73 -23.64 -24.39
N GLN A 125 -3.67 -24.27 -23.22
CA GLN A 125 -3.84 -25.72 -23.11
C GLN A 125 -5.26 -26.16 -23.45
N VAL A 126 -6.26 -25.46 -22.93
CA VAL A 126 -7.68 -25.72 -23.24
C VAL A 126 -7.96 -25.53 -24.73
N GLN A 127 -7.52 -24.42 -25.32
CA GLN A 127 -7.68 -24.17 -26.77
C GLN A 127 -7.05 -25.27 -27.63
N ARG A 128 -5.85 -25.77 -27.26
CA ARG A 128 -5.21 -26.88 -27.97
C ARG A 128 -5.98 -28.19 -27.84
N GLN A 129 -6.60 -28.45 -26.69
CA GLN A 129 -7.44 -29.63 -26.48
C GLN A 129 -8.73 -29.56 -27.29
N GLU A 130 -9.39 -28.39 -27.29
CA GLU A 130 -10.60 -28.13 -28.06
C GLU A 130 -10.34 -28.24 -29.57
N GLN A 131 -9.23 -27.66 -30.06
CA GLN A 131 -8.83 -27.77 -31.46
C GLN A 131 -8.62 -29.23 -31.87
N LYS A 132 -7.86 -30.02 -31.08
CA LYS A 132 -7.65 -31.45 -31.35
C LYS A 132 -8.97 -32.23 -31.40
N ALA A 133 -9.86 -32.00 -30.45
CA ALA A 133 -11.16 -32.66 -30.41
C ALA A 133 -12.02 -32.29 -31.64
N SER A 134 -11.96 -31.04 -32.08
CA SER A 134 -12.64 -30.57 -33.30
C SER A 134 -12.07 -31.22 -34.55
N ASP A 135 -10.74 -31.28 -34.68
CA ASP A 135 -10.05 -31.92 -35.80
C ASP A 135 -10.36 -33.42 -35.88
N GLU A 136 -10.38 -34.12 -34.74
CA GLU A 136 -10.76 -35.53 -34.63
C GLU A 136 -12.23 -35.76 -35.03
N MET A 137 -13.13 -34.87 -34.63
CA MET A 137 -14.54 -34.95 -35.02
C MET A 137 -14.71 -34.72 -36.52
N ALA A 138 -14.03 -33.73 -37.10
CA ALA A 138 -14.06 -33.45 -38.53
C ALA A 138 -13.53 -34.63 -39.35
N LEU A 139 -12.42 -35.24 -38.91
CA LEU A 139 -11.86 -36.44 -39.55
C LEU A 139 -12.84 -37.62 -39.51
N ASN A 140 -13.48 -37.87 -38.36
CA ASN A 140 -14.47 -38.94 -38.22
C ASN A 140 -15.68 -38.73 -39.13
N VAL A 141 -16.18 -37.49 -39.24
CA VAL A 141 -17.27 -37.15 -40.16
C VAL A 141 -16.85 -37.37 -41.61
N TYR A 142 -15.65 -36.92 -41.98
CA TYR A 142 -15.10 -37.11 -43.33
C TYR A 142 -14.98 -38.59 -43.71
N LEU A 143 -14.43 -39.42 -42.82
CA LEU A 143 -14.29 -40.86 -43.04
C LEU A 143 -15.65 -41.55 -43.20
N ARG A 144 -16.64 -41.18 -42.38
CA ARG A 144 -18.02 -41.70 -42.51
C ARG A 144 -18.64 -41.33 -43.86
N GLN A 145 -18.45 -40.09 -44.31
CA GLN A 145 -18.94 -39.64 -45.62
C GLN A 145 -18.26 -40.39 -46.77
N GLN A 146 -16.95 -40.61 -46.71
CA GLN A 146 -16.24 -41.41 -47.73
C GLN A 146 -16.76 -42.83 -47.82
N VAL A 147 -16.96 -43.50 -46.67
CA VAL A 147 -17.51 -44.86 -46.63
C VAL A 147 -18.91 -44.90 -47.24
N ALA A 148 -19.77 -43.94 -46.90
CA ALA A 148 -21.12 -43.85 -47.45
C ALA A 148 -21.12 -43.64 -48.98
N LEU A 149 -20.22 -42.80 -49.51
CA LEU A 149 -20.06 -42.57 -50.94
C LEU A 149 -19.53 -43.83 -51.66
N ALA A 150 -18.57 -44.55 -51.07
CA ALA A 150 -18.06 -45.80 -51.62
C ALA A 150 -19.13 -46.90 -51.66
N GLN A 151 -19.96 -46.99 -50.61
CA GLN A 151 -21.10 -47.93 -50.57
C GLN A 151 -22.17 -47.59 -51.62
N ALA A 152 -22.45 -46.30 -51.84
CA ALA A 152 -23.39 -45.85 -52.88
C ALA A 152 -22.86 -46.10 -54.30
N ALA A 153 -21.54 -46.02 -54.52
CA ALA A 153 -20.91 -46.30 -55.81
C ALA A 153 -20.82 -47.81 -56.11
N GLY A 154 -20.65 -48.66 -55.09
CA GLY A 154 -20.61 -50.12 -55.21
C GLY A 154 -21.99 -50.80 -55.29
N ALA A 155 -23.08 -50.08 -55.01
CA ALA A 155 -24.45 -50.59 -55.01
C ALA A 155 -25.23 -50.30 -56.31
N ARG A 156 -24.56 -50.05 -57.43
CA ARG A 156 -25.19 -50.00 -58.75
C ARG A 156 -25.20 -51.40 -59.39
N PRO A 157 -26.38 -52.03 -59.61
CA PRO A 157 -26.49 -53.20 -60.49
C PRO A 157 -26.23 -52.84 -61.95
#